data_AF-A0A553QY18-F1
#
_entry.id   AF-A0A553QY18-F1
#
_cell.length_a   1.000
_cell.length_b   1.000
_cell.length_c   1.000
_cell.angle_alpha   90.00
_cell.angle_beta   90.00
_cell.angle_gamma   90.00
#
_symmetry.space_group_name_H-M   'P 1'
#
loop_
_entity.id
_entity.type
_entity.pdbx_description
1 polymer ?
#
loop_
_entity_poly.entity_id
_entity_poly.type
_entity_poly.pdbx_seq_one_letter_code
_entity_poly.pdbx_strand_id
1 'polypeptide(L)'
;MAHSKVIQVEKLLDEALKHNNFQALEHLLQDESKDQTSLKCSKHFMTKMDKLFCREIELGNVDNACLVLMLLHKLGEMLVFPGGGGLSMVQWFEKSRKLWAKQELKLAEDFFDALMVCINLIFIRNYLPTLFMDVVKKMPTELKNKKKLLSSQEATSMMMGVASQVLKGGDYDLQVSLMEALCRMASSAQRIQLADSWFSMNFISSAFKKIKDSEFETDCRKFLNMVNGMQGDGRSVYSYPCLEAFLDNHQLLMPQDENLEAFWVDFNLGTQSISFYFSFLKEGQ
;
A
#
# COMPACT_ATOMS: atom_id res chain seq x y z
N MET A 1 -29.98 8.57 8.98
CA MET A 1 -28.93 8.96 9.94
C MET A 1 -27.53 9.04 9.32
N ALA A 2 -27.09 8.05 8.53
CA ALA A 2 -25.75 8.05 7.88
C ALA A 2 -25.43 9.28 6.97
N HIS A 3 -26.41 9.80 6.24
CA HIS A 3 -26.24 11.00 5.38
C HIS A 3 -25.93 12.29 6.17
N SER A 4 -26.24 12.32 7.47
CA SER A 4 -26.06 13.49 8.34
C SER A 4 -24.60 13.69 8.78
N LYS A 5 -23.85 12.60 9.00
CA LYS A 5 -22.47 12.66 9.50
C LYS A 5 -21.47 13.16 8.45
N VAL A 6 -21.61 12.78 7.17
CA VAL A 6 -20.73 13.29 6.08
C VAL A 6 -20.90 14.79 5.87
N ILE A 7 -22.15 15.27 5.81
CA ILE A 7 -22.43 16.70 5.66
C ILE A 7 -21.85 17.48 6.84
N GLN A 8 -21.86 16.88 8.04
CA GLN A 8 -21.25 17.46 9.23
C GLN A 8 -19.72 17.51 9.10
N VAL A 9 -19.04 16.42 8.76
CA VAL A 9 -17.57 16.41 8.56
C VAL A 9 -17.15 17.39 7.48
N GLU A 10 -17.89 17.46 6.36
CA GLU A 10 -17.55 18.38 5.27
C GLU A 10 -17.70 19.85 5.67
N LYS A 11 -18.69 20.17 6.53
CA LYS A 11 -18.81 21.51 7.15
C LYS A 11 -17.64 21.82 8.08
N LEU A 12 -17.19 20.85 8.88
CA LEU A 12 -16.03 21.02 9.75
C LEU A 12 -14.75 21.29 8.92
N LEU A 13 -14.57 20.59 7.80
CA LEU A 13 -13.49 20.90 6.85
C LEU A 13 -13.61 22.32 6.28
N ASP A 14 -14.83 22.77 5.96
CA ASP A 14 -15.05 24.15 5.50
C ASP A 14 -14.73 25.19 6.58
N GLU A 15 -15.03 24.91 7.85
CA GLU A 15 -14.68 25.78 8.99
C GLU A 15 -13.17 25.83 9.21
N ALA A 16 -12.47 24.70 9.16
CA ALA A 16 -11.02 24.64 9.24
C ALA A 16 -10.35 25.39 8.07
N LEU A 17 -10.88 25.23 6.86
CA LEU A 17 -10.38 25.93 5.66
C LEU A 17 -10.63 27.44 5.72
N LYS A 18 -11.82 27.90 6.12
CA LYS A 18 -12.19 29.33 6.07
C LYS A 18 -11.76 30.12 7.30
N HIS A 19 -11.82 29.50 8.47
CA HIS A 19 -11.70 30.18 9.75
C HIS A 19 -10.53 29.67 10.60
N ASN A 20 -9.76 28.70 10.10
CA ASN A 20 -8.67 28.07 10.83
C ASN A 20 -9.11 27.46 12.18
N ASN A 21 -10.37 27.01 12.25
CA ASN A 21 -10.97 26.43 13.44
C ASN A 21 -10.95 24.89 13.36
N PHE A 22 -10.10 24.26 14.19
CA PHE A 22 -9.93 22.81 14.24
C PHE A 22 -10.59 22.15 15.45
N GLN A 23 -11.07 22.91 16.45
CA GLN A 23 -11.60 22.36 17.70
C GLN A 23 -12.74 21.36 17.49
N ALA A 24 -13.66 21.67 16.58
CA ALA A 24 -14.79 20.80 16.29
C ALA A 24 -14.36 19.53 15.52
N LEU A 25 -13.25 19.59 14.78
CA LEU A 25 -12.64 18.47 14.08
C LEU A 25 -11.93 17.53 15.07
N GLU A 26 -11.19 18.10 16.03
CA GLU A 26 -10.57 17.36 17.15
C GLU A 26 -11.60 16.61 17.98
N HIS A 27 -12.69 17.28 18.37
CA HIS A 27 -13.76 16.67 19.15
C HIS A 27 -14.43 15.49 18.41
N LEU A 28 -14.58 15.60 17.08
CA LEU A 28 -15.14 14.51 16.26
C LEU A 28 -14.19 13.30 16.18
N LEU A 29 -12.87 13.53 16.20
CA LEU A 29 -11.89 12.45 16.20
C LEU A 29 -11.85 11.71 17.54
N GLN A 30 -12.08 12.41 18.66
CA GLN A 30 -12.14 11.84 20.01
C GLN A 30 -13.40 11.01 20.30
N ASP A 31 -14.46 11.15 19.50
CA ASP A 31 -15.70 10.35 19.65
C ASP A 31 -15.50 8.91 19.13
N GLU A 32 -15.44 7.91 20.01
CA GLU A 32 -15.23 6.49 19.66
C GLU A 32 -16.47 5.77 19.09
N SER A 33 -17.58 6.46 18.81
CA SER A 33 -18.80 5.80 18.31
C SER A 33 -18.60 5.16 16.92
N LYS A 34 -18.44 3.83 16.89
CA LYS A 34 -18.35 3.00 15.68
C LYS A 34 -19.72 2.87 14.98
N ASP A 35 -20.13 3.91 14.24
CA ASP A 35 -21.27 3.78 13.33
C ASP A 35 -20.81 3.14 12.01
N GLN A 36 -21.10 1.85 11.82
CA GLN A 36 -20.78 1.03 10.62
C GLN A 36 -21.61 1.37 9.37
N THR A 37 -22.03 2.63 9.20
CA THR A 37 -22.83 3.02 8.03
C THR A 37 -21.94 3.61 6.95
N SER A 38 -22.00 3.04 5.73
CA SER A 38 -21.31 3.56 4.54
C SER A 38 -21.59 5.05 4.33
N LEU A 39 -20.53 5.82 4.13
CA LEU A 39 -20.56 7.27 4.02
C LEU A 39 -20.36 7.70 2.56
N LYS A 40 -21.39 8.29 1.96
CA LYS A 40 -21.34 8.79 0.58
C LYS A 40 -20.81 10.23 0.59
N CYS A 41 -19.53 10.41 0.29
CA CYS A 41 -18.90 11.72 0.24
C CYS A 41 -19.28 12.53 -1.01
N SER A 42 -19.28 13.86 -0.86
CA SER A 42 -19.41 14.75 -2.01
C SER A 42 -18.19 14.64 -2.92
N LYS A 43 -18.34 15.04 -4.18
CA LYS A 43 -17.22 15.13 -5.14
C LYS A 43 -16.12 16.11 -4.70
N HIS A 44 -16.41 17.02 -3.77
CA HIS A 44 -15.50 18.08 -3.33
C HIS A 44 -14.76 17.74 -2.03
N PHE A 45 -15.21 16.71 -1.31
CA PHE A 45 -14.65 16.30 -0.03
C PHE A 45 -13.13 16.09 -0.10
N MET A 46 -12.68 15.35 -1.12
CA MET A 46 -11.25 15.04 -1.31
C MET A 46 -10.43 16.28 -1.66
N THR A 47 -10.98 17.19 -2.47
CA THR A 47 -10.34 18.46 -2.78
C THR A 47 -10.21 19.34 -1.53
N LYS A 48 -11.18 19.29 -0.61
CA LYS A 48 -11.09 20.03 0.66
C LYS A 48 -10.02 19.45 1.58
N MET A 49 -9.97 18.12 1.70
CA MET A 49 -8.92 17.40 2.43
C MET A 49 -7.52 17.75 1.87
N ASP A 50 -7.35 17.66 0.55
CA ASP A 50 -6.11 17.98 -0.16
C ASP A 50 -5.64 19.41 0.11
N LYS A 51 -6.54 20.38 -0.04
CA LYS A 51 -6.25 21.79 0.23
C LYS A 51 -5.86 22.04 1.68
N LEU A 52 -6.60 21.46 2.62
CA LEU A 52 -6.34 21.66 4.04
C LEU A 52 -4.99 21.05 4.44
N PHE A 53 -4.75 19.79 4.08
CA PHE A 53 -3.48 19.12 4.35
C PHE A 53 -2.28 19.87 3.76
N CYS A 54 -2.35 20.23 2.46
CA CYS A 54 -1.26 20.95 1.80
C CYS A 54 -0.98 22.30 2.46
N ARG A 55 -2.03 23.05 2.84
CA ARG A 55 -1.88 24.34 3.52
C ARG A 55 -1.18 24.18 4.88
N GLU A 56 -1.64 23.25 5.72
CA GLU A 56 -1.07 23.08 7.06
C GLU A 56 0.39 22.61 7.02
N ILE A 57 0.73 21.70 6.09
CA ILE A 57 2.13 21.28 5.88
C ILE A 57 3.00 22.44 5.40
N GLU A 58 2.51 23.30 4.49
CA GLU A 58 3.23 24.47 3.99
C GLU A 58 3.47 25.52 5.09
N LEU A 59 2.51 25.67 6.01
CA LEU A 59 2.64 26.53 7.18
C LEU A 59 3.49 25.93 8.30
N GLY A 60 3.79 24.62 8.23
CA GLY A 60 4.52 23.89 9.28
C GLY A 60 3.65 23.52 10.49
N ASN A 61 2.32 23.59 10.36
CA ASN A 61 1.36 23.25 11.41
C ASN A 61 1.16 21.72 11.45
N VAL A 62 2.14 21.01 12.01
CA VAL A 62 2.18 19.54 12.00
C VAL A 62 0.96 18.91 12.67
N ASP A 63 0.52 19.42 13.83
CA ASP A 63 -0.64 18.87 14.54
C ASP A 63 -1.93 18.98 13.72
N ASN A 64 -2.14 20.10 13.01
CA ASN A 64 -3.30 20.26 12.14
C ASN A 64 -3.25 19.34 10.93
N ALA A 65 -2.06 19.12 10.35
CA ALA A 65 -1.89 18.16 9.27
C ALA A 65 -2.16 16.72 9.73
N CYS A 66 -1.71 16.36 10.93
CA CYS A 66 -2.01 15.09 11.60
C CYS A 66 -3.52 14.89 11.80
N LEU A 67 -4.27 15.93 12.18
CA LEU A 67 -5.73 15.85 12.29
C LEU A 67 -6.40 15.46 10.96
N VAL A 68 -5.92 16.00 9.84
CA VAL A 68 -6.42 15.65 8.51
C VAL A 68 -6.12 14.19 8.17
N LEU A 69 -4.92 13.70 8.50
CA LEU A 69 -4.52 12.31 8.29
C LEU A 69 -5.35 11.33 9.15
N MET A 70 -5.54 11.63 10.43
CA MET A 70 -6.39 10.85 11.33
C MET A 70 -7.85 10.82 10.86
N LEU A 71 -8.37 11.93 10.31
CA LEU A 71 -9.70 11.96 9.72
C LEU A 71 -9.81 11.04 8.51
N LEU A 72 -8.80 11.02 7.64
CA LEU A 72 -8.74 10.12 6.50
C LEU A 72 -8.68 8.66 6.95
N HIS A 73 -7.86 8.35 7.95
CA HIS A 73 -7.77 7.02 8.55
C HIS A 73 -9.13 6.56 9.13
N LYS A 74 -9.74 7.39 9.98
CA LYS A 74 -11.02 7.07 10.66
C LYS A 74 -12.20 6.92 9.70
N LEU A 75 -12.26 7.75 8.66
CA LEU A 75 -13.39 7.74 7.73
C LEU A 75 -13.19 6.82 6.55
N GLY A 76 -11.95 6.51 6.18
CA GLY A 76 -11.68 5.94 4.88
C GLY A 76 -12.32 4.58 4.68
N GLU A 77 -12.41 3.71 5.69
CA GLU A 77 -13.15 2.43 5.58
C GLU A 77 -14.62 2.60 5.16
N MET A 78 -15.21 3.77 5.40
CA MET A 78 -16.60 4.08 5.06
C MET A 78 -16.75 4.85 3.75
N LEU A 79 -15.67 5.30 3.12
CA LEU A 79 -15.71 6.15 1.93
C LEU A 79 -15.96 5.34 0.66
N VAL A 80 -17.06 5.63 -0.04
CA VAL A 80 -17.33 5.12 -1.39
C VAL A 80 -17.20 6.27 -2.39
N PHE A 81 -16.24 6.17 -3.31
CA PHE A 81 -15.90 7.27 -4.23
C PHE A 81 -16.64 7.19 -5.58
N PRO A 82 -17.50 8.16 -5.92
CA PRO A 82 -18.12 8.24 -7.23
C PRO A 82 -17.14 8.88 -8.23
N GLY A 83 -16.25 8.05 -8.78
CA GLY A 83 -15.44 8.38 -9.96
C GLY A 83 -14.07 9.00 -9.69
N GLY A 84 -13.03 8.16 -9.74
CA GLY A 84 -11.66 8.44 -10.24
C GLY A 84 -10.79 9.59 -9.73
N GLY A 85 -11.34 10.63 -9.08
CA GLY A 85 -10.57 11.72 -8.50
C GLY A 85 -10.04 11.33 -7.12
N GLY A 86 -8.90 10.65 -7.10
CA GLY A 86 -8.23 10.24 -5.86
C GLY A 86 -7.43 11.38 -5.22
N LEU A 87 -7.15 11.24 -3.92
CA LEU A 87 -6.13 12.01 -3.21
C LEU A 87 -4.74 11.72 -3.81
N SER A 88 -3.92 12.75 -4.04
CA SER A 88 -2.52 12.55 -4.44
C SER A 88 -1.65 12.26 -3.22
N MET A 89 -1.74 11.03 -2.71
CA MET A 89 -0.89 10.57 -1.61
C MET A 89 0.61 10.72 -1.91
N VAL A 90 0.99 10.73 -3.19
CA VAL A 90 2.36 11.05 -3.65
C VAL A 90 2.75 12.47 -3.30
N GLN A 91 1.91 13.43 -3.66
CA GLN A 91 2.15 14.84 -3.37
C GLN A 91 2.19 15.10 -1.86
N TRP A 92 1.30 14.44 -1.12
CA TRP A 92 1.28 14.54 0.35
C TRP A 92 2.57 13.99 0.96
N PHE A 93 3.03 12.82 0.50
CA PHE A 93 4.30 12.24 0.91
C PHE A 93 5.48 13.20 0.66
N GLU A 94 5.57 13.76 -0.55
CA GLU A 94 6.68 14.65 -0.91
C GLU A 94 6.73 15.91 -0.04
N LYS A 95 5.57 16.46 0.32
CA LYS A 95 5.46 17.60 1.23
C LYS A 95 5.82 17.20 2.67
N SER A 96 5.28 16.10 3.19
CA SER A 96 5.54 15.61 4.56
C SER A 96 7.00 15.23 4.80
N ARG A 97 7.65 14.58 3.83
CA ARG A 97 9.04 14.13 3.96
C ARG A 97 10.02 15.26 4.26
N LYS A 98 9.74 16.48 3.77
CA LYS A 98 10.57 17.66 4.08
C LYS A 98 10.55 18.03 5.57
N LEU A 99 9.48 17.68 6.28
CA LEU A 99 9.32 17.93 7.72
C LEU A 99 9.85 16.77 8.57
N TRP A 100 9.82 15.53 8.09
CA TRP A 100 10.34 14.37 8.82
C TRP A 100 11.85 14.44 9.10
N ALA A 101 12.62 15.11 8.24
CA ALA A 101 14.03 15.41 8.49
C ALA A 101 14.26 16.22 9.78
N LYS A 102 13.22 16.89 10.30
CA LYS A 102 13.23 17.64 11.56
C LYS A 102 12.75 16.81 12.78
N GLN A 103 12.61 15.49 12.62
CA GLN A 103 12.23 14.50 13.65
C GLN A 103 10.77 14.45 14.12
N GLU A 104 9.82 14.95 13.32
CA GLU A 104 8.38 14.83 13.62
C GLU A 104 7.86 13.40 13.34
N LEU A 105 8.13 12.47 14.26
CA LEU A 105 7.73 11.05 14.19
C LEU A 105 6.21 10.87 14.10
N LYS A 106 5.44 11.69 14.83
CA LYS A 106 3.98 11.65 14.84
C LYS A 106 3.38 11.85 13.45
N LEU A 107 3.90 12.81 12.68
CA LEU A 107 3.46 13.06 11.31
C LEU A 107 3.73 11.86 10.38
N ALA A 108 4.84 11.15 10.60
CA ALA A 108 5.13 9.95 9.83
C ALA A 108 4.14 8.83 10.18
N GLU A 109 3.92 8.57 11.46
CA GLU A 109 2.95 7.57 11.95
C GLU A 109 1.56 7.81 11.38
N ASP A 110 0.99 9.01 11.62
CA ASP A 110 -0.35 9.37 11.13
C ASP A 110 -0.45 9.29 9.59
N PHE A 111 0.65 9.60 8.88
CA PHE A 111 0.68 9.53 7.42
C PHE A 111 0.62 8.09 6.92
N PHE A 112 1.34 7.17 7.56
CA PHE A 112 1.31 5.77 7.21
C PHE A 112 -0.05 5.14 7.53
N ASP A 113 -0.68 5.49 8.64
CA ASP A 113 -2.03 5.01 8.97
C ASP A 113 -3.05 5.45 7.93
N ALA A 114 -3.02 6.73 7.54
CA ALA A 114 -3.86 7.26 6.48
C ALA A 114 -3.57 6.62 5.11
N LEU A 115 -2.29 6.36 4.81
CA LEU A 115 -1.85 5.66 3.61
C LEU A 115 -2.39 4.23 3.56
N MET A 116 -2.44 3.51 4.68
CA MET A 116 -2.96 2.14 4.71
C MET A 116 -4.45 2.06 4.39
N VAL A 117 -5.22 3.01 4.89
CA VAL A 117 -6.64 3.09 4.54
C VAL A 117 -6.81 3.45 3.07
N CYS A 118 -5.98 4.35 2.53
CA CYS A 118 -5.97 4.62 1.10
C CYS A 118 -5.52 3.40 0.27
N ILE A 119 -4.54 2.63 0.73
CA ILE A 119 -4.09 1.38 0.10
C ILE A 119 -5.27 0.41 0.07
N ASN A 120 -5.98 0.20 1.18
CA ASN A 120 -7.16 -0.69 1.22
C ASN A 120 -8.32 -0.20 0.32
N LEU A 121 -8.53 1.12 0.19
CA LEU A 121 -9.60 1.70 -0.65
C LEU A 121 -9.26 1.77 -2.14
N ILE A 122 -7.98 1.99 -2.47
CA ILE A 122 -7.50 2.20 -3.83
C ILE A 122 -6.79 0.94 -4.36
N PHE A 123 -6.68 -0.15 -3.58
CA PHE A 123 -6.26 -1.48 -4.06
C PHE A 123 -7.13 -2.00 -5.23
N ILE A 124 -8.27 -1.36 -5.48
CA ILE A 124 -9.14 -1.59 -6.64
C ILE A 124 -8.59 -0.93 -7.94
N ARG A 125 -7.56 -0.06 -7.88
CA ARG A 125 -6.98 0.64 -9.04
C ARG A 125 -5.44 0.80 -8.97
N ASN A 126 -4.73 -0.22 -9.46
CA ASN A 126 -3.50 -0.24 -10.28
C ASN A 126 -2.28 0.69 -10.01
N TYR A 127 -2.18 1.52 -8.95
CA TYR A 127 -1.05 2.49 -8.84
C TYR A 127 -0.34 2.64 -7.48
N LEU A 128 -0.72 1.89 -6.44
CA LEU A 128 -0.15 2.11 -5.09
C LEU A 128 1.06 1.32 -4.64
N PRO A 129 1.40 0.14 -5.18
CA PRO A 129 2.55 -0.57 -4.67
C PRO A 129 3.86 0.18 -4.94
N THR A 130 4.02 0.78 -6.12
CA THR A 130 5.16 1.66 -6.43
C THR A 130 5.21 2.87 -5.52
N LEU A 131 4.05 3.46 -5.17
CA LEU A 131 3.98 4.61 -4.26
C LEU A 131 4.38 4.24 -2.83
N PHE A 132 3.83 3.16 -2.27
CA PHE A 132 4.22 2.66 -0.95
C PHE A 132 5.73 2.37 -0.93
N MET A 133 6.26 1.77 -1.99
CA MET A 133 7.68 1.49 -2.12
C MET A 133 8.54 2.73 -2.25
N ASP A 134 8.08 3.74 -2.99
CA ASP A 134 8.74 5.05 -3.06
C ASP A 134 8.75 5.74 -1.70
N VAL A 135 7.64 5.68 -0.98
CA VAL A 135 7.48 6.21 0.38
C VAL A 135 8.46 5.53 1.34
N VAL A 136 8.48 4.20 1.35
CA VAL A 136 9.39 3.40 2.19
C VAL A 136 10.84 3.60 1.79
N LYS A 137 11.19 3.64 0.50
CA LYS A 137 12.57 3.90 0.03
C LYS A 137 13.05 5.27 0.48
N LYS A 138 12.23 6.30 0.32
CA LYS A 138 12.55 7.71 0.60
C LYS A 138 12.43 8.09 2.09
N MET A 139 11.98 7.20 2.97
CA MET A 139 11.98 7.43 4.42
C MET A 139 13.42 7.56 4.99
N PRO A 140 13.67 8.54 5.88
CA PRO A 140 14.96 8.69 6.55
C PRO A 140 15.38 7.43 7.31
N THR A 141 16.67 7.07 7.23
CA THR A 141 17.23 5.89 7.88
C THR A 141 17.09 5.96 9.40
N GLU A 142 17.09 7.15 10.02
CA GLU A 142 16.85 7.28 11.46
C GLU A 142 15.41 6.88 11.86
N LEU A 143 14.43 7.11 10.99
CA LEU A 143 13.03 6.70 11.19
C LEU A 143 12.87 5.18 11.02
N LYS A 144 13.56 4.58 10.03
CA LYS A 144 13.61 3.12 9.84
C LYS A 144 14.31 2.39 11.00
N ASN A 145 15.39 2.98 11.52
CA ASN A 145 16.22 2.39 12.56
C ASN A 145 15.68 2.61 13.98
N LYS A 146 14.78 3.59 14.17
CA LYS A 146 14.04 3.74 15.42
C LYS A 146 13.05 2.57 15.52
N LYS A 147 13.49 1.50 16.18
CA LYS A 147 12.72 0.27 16.52
C LYS A 147 11.25 0.54 16.87
N LYS A 148 10.94 1.68 17.52
CA LYS A 148 9.60 2.11 17.92
C LYS A 148 8.57 2.16 16.78
N LEU A 149 8.94 2.61 15.58
CA LEU A 149 7.98 2.77 14.48
C LEU A 149 7.53 1.41 13.93
N LEU A 150 8.45 0.45 13.81
CA LEU A 150 8.17 -0.90 13.30
C LEU A 150 7.70 -1.87 14.40
N SER A 151 7.90 -1.52 15.67
CA SER A 151 7.45 -2.30 16.82
C SER A 151 6.15 -1.77 17.44
N SER A 152 5.53 -0.74 16.87
CA SER A 152 4.22 -0.29 17.31
C SER A 152 3.16 -1.35 16.98
N GLN A 153 2.06 -1.34 17.72
CA GLN A 153 0.95 -2.26 17.49
C GLN A 153 0.35 -2.00 16.09
N GLU A 154 0.35 -0.74 15.69
CA GLU A 154 -0.15 -0.21 14.43
C GLU A 154 0.70 -0.70 13.25
N ALA A 155 2.04 -0.60 13.33
CA ALA A 155 2.92 -1.13 12.29
C ALA A 155 2.90 -2.66 12.20
N THR A 156 2.73 -3.34 13.32
CA THR A 156 2.53 -4.79 13.33
C THR A 156 1.23 -5.17 12.63
N SER A 157 0.13 -4.49 12.95
CA SER A 157 -1.17 -4.65 12.29
C SER A 157 -1.08 -4.37 10.79
N MET A 158 -0.37 -3.31 10.40
CA MET A 158 -0.09 -2.94 9.03
C MET A 158 0.60 -4.05 8.25
N MET A 159 1.71 -4.58 8.77
CA MET A 159 2.46 -5.66 8.11
C MET A 159 1.63 -6.95 7.99
N MET A 160 0.81 -7.28 8.99
CA MET A 160 -0.15 -8.39 8.89
C MET A 160 -1.19 -8.14 7.80
N GLY A 161 -1.67 -6.90 7.65
CA GLY A 161 -2.56 -6.50 6.57
C GLY A 161 -1.92 -6.69 5.19
N VAL A 162 -0.68 -6.21 5.01
CA VAL A 162 0.10 -6.39 3.77
C VAL A 162 0.28 -7.89 3.45
N ALA A 163 0.70 -8.69 4.44
CA ALA A 163 0.87 -10.14 4.28
C ALA A 163 -0.45 -10.84 3.89
N SER A 164 -1.57 -10.43 4.49
CA SER A 164 -2.89 -10.95 4.10
C SER A 164 -3.24 -10.61 2.65
N GLN A 165 -2.89 -9.41 2.19
CA GLN A 165 -3.12 -8.99 0.80
C GLN A 165 -2.22 -9.70 -0.21
N VAL A 166 -1.02 -10.12 0.17
CA VAL A 166 -0.19 -10.98 -0.69
C VAL A 166 -0.97 -12.26 -1.04
N LEU A 167 -1.62 -12.89 -0.07
CA LEU A 167 -2.35 -14.14 -0.30
C LEU A 167 -3.62 -13.95 -1.14
N LYS A 168 -4.26 -12.78 -1.06
CA LYS A 168 -5.55 -12.48 -1.71
C LYS A 168 -5.40 -11.65 -2.99
N GLY A 169 -4.18 -11.25 -3.33
CA GLY A 169 -3.90 -10.38 -4.47
C GLY A 169 -4.39 -11.00 -5.77
N GLY A 170 -5.17 -10.25 -6.53
CA GLY A 170 -5.68 -10.69 -7.84
C GLY A 170 -4.82 -10.30 -9.02
N ASP A 171 -3.58 -9.88 -8.75
CA ASP A 171 -2.61 -9.42 -9.73
C ASP A 171 -1.20 -9.78 -9.27
N TYR A 172 -0.41 -10.35 -10.16
CA TYR A 172 0.92 -10.86 -9.83
C TYR A 172 1.90 -9.73 -9.46
N ASP A 173 1.90 -8.63 -10.21
CA ASP A 173 2.83 -7.52 -9.99
C ASP A 173 2.51 -6.78 -8.68
N LEU A 174 1.22 -6.73 -8.34
CA LEU A 174 0.74 -6.31 -7.03
C LEU A 174 1.27 -7.21 -5.90
N GLN A 175 1.16 -8.53 -6.05
CA GLN A 175 1.67 -9.49 -5.06
C GLN A 175 3.19 -9.37 -4.87
N VAL A 176 3.96 -9.25 -5.96
CA VAL A 176 5.42 -9.03 -5.91
C VAL A 176 5.75 -7.76 -5.15
N SER A 177 5.06 -6.68 -5.45
CA SER A 177 5.33 -5.38 -4.83
C SER A 177 5.00 -5.38 -3.32
N LEU A 178 3.94 -6.08 -2.91
CA LEU A 178 3.62 -6.28 -1.48
C LEU A 178 4.66 -7.15 -0.77
N MET A 179 5.17 -8.18 -1.45
CA MET A 179 6.27 -9.01 -0.94
C MET A 179 7.55 -8.18 -0.76
N GLU A 180 7.89 -7.35 -1.73
CA GLU A 180 9.06 -6.47 -1.65
C GLU A 180 8.91 -5.46 -0.51
N ALA A 181 7.70 -4.94 -0.30
CA ALA A 181 7.34 -4.09 0.83
C ALA A 181 7.61 -4.77 2.17
N LEU A 182 7.08 -5.99 2.39
CA LEU A 182 7.36 -6.77 3.61
C LEU A 182 8.86 -6.99 3.81
N CYS A 183 9.58 -7.34 2.74
CA CYS A 183 11.01 -7.59 2.81
C CYS A 183 11.86 -6.34 3.08
N ARG A 184 11.37 -5.14 2.73
CA ARG A 184 12.04 -3.87 3.06
C ARG A 184 11.68 -3.33 4.43
N MET A 185 10.48 -3.65 4.94
CA MET A 185 10.02 -3.22 6.27
C MET A 185 10.64 -4.02 7.41
N ALA A 186 11.11 -5.24 7.14
CA ALA A 186 11.77 -6.09 8.13
C ALA A 186 13.08 -6.65 7.59
N SER A 187 14.14 -6.59 8.40
CA SER A 187 15.39 -7.29 8.09
C SER A 187 15.17 -8.80 7.96
N SER A 188 16.05 -9.49 7.23
CA SER A 188 15.99 -10.96 7.10
C SER A 188 15.85 -11.68 8.45
N ALA A 189 16.57 -11.25 9.49
CA ALA A 189 16.45 -11.81 10.83
C ALA A 189 15.06 -11.57 11.47
N GLN A 190 14.48 -10.38 11.29
CA GLN A 190 13.13 -10.08 11.79
C GLN A 190 12.06 -10.85 11.02
N ARG A 191 12.22 -11.03 9.70
CA ARG A 191 11.28 -11.83 8.89
C ARG A 191 11.15 -13.25 9.43
N ILE A 192 12.24 -13.85 9.88
CA ILE A 192 12.21 -15.19 10.50
C ILE A 192 11.31 -15.22 11.74
N GLN A 193 11.35 -14.16 12.55
CA GLN A 193 10.54 -14.04 13.78
C GLN A 193 9.09 -13.68 13.50
N LEU A 194 8.83 -12.86 12.47
CA LEU A 194 7.52 -12.31 12.15
C LEU A 194 6.70 -13.18 11.18
N ALA A 195 7.32 -14.07 10.42
CA ALA A 195 6.63 -14.83 9.38
C ALA A 195 5.44 -15.65 9.89
N ASP A 196 5.51 -16.19 11.11
CA ASP A 196 4.42 -16.99 11.68
C ASP A 196 3.24 -16.13 12.15
N SER A 197 3.44 -14.84 12.42
CA SER A 197 2.34 -13.90 12.68
C SER A 197 1.76 -13.33 11.38
N TRP A 198 2.57 -13.20 10.34
CA TRP A 198 2.13 -12.73 9.02
C TRP A 198 1.35 -13.79 8.24
N PHE A 199 1.78 -15.05 8.32
CA PHE A 199 1.19 -16.15 7.57
C PHE A 199 0.81 -17.30 8.52
N SER A 200 -0.49 -17.45 8.78
CA SER A 200 -1.00 -18.46 9.72
C SER A 200 -0.74 -19.91 9.28
N MET A 201 -0.55 -20.14 7.97
CA MET A 201 -0.20 -21.46 7.45
C MET A 201 1.31 -21.70 7.56
N ASN A 202 1.70 -22.64 8.42
CA ASN A 202 3.12 -22.99 8.66
C ASN A 202 3.92 -23.27 7.39
N PHE A 203 3.30 -23.87 6.38
CA PHE A 203 3.97 -24.14 5.10
C PHE A 203 4.32 -22.84 4.36
N ILE A 204 3.37 -21.89 4.31
CA ILE A 204 3.57 -20.57 3.71
C ILE A 204 4.59 -19.77 4.53
N SER A 205 4.46 -19.72 5.86
CA SER A 205 5.42 -19.01 6.70
C SER A 205 6.84 -19.57 6.54
N SER A 206 6.98 -20.90 6.49
CA SER A 206 8.27 -21.57 6.28
C SER A 206 8.88 -21.28 4.91
N ALA A 207 8.06 -21.16 3.86
CA ALA A 207 8.53 -20.76 2.53
C ALA A 207 8.96 -19.29 2.52
N PHE A 208 8.19 -18.40 3.15
CA PHE A 208 8.52 -16.98 3.26
C PHE A 208 9.88 -16.75 3.95
N LYS A 209 10.16 -17.51 5.02
CA LYS A 209 11.44 -17.46 5.75
C LYS A 209 12.67 -17.79 4.89
N LYS A 210 12.49 -18.46 3.75
CA LYS A 210 13.58 -18.84 2.84
C LYS A 210 13.95 -17.76 1.82
N ILE A 211 13.12 -16.72 1.67
CA ILE A 211 13.34 -15.66 0.68
C ILE A 211 14.57 -14.84 1.06
N LYS A 212 15.57 -14.84 0.18
CA LYS A 212 16.81 -14.08 0.36
C LYS A 212 16.72 -12.73 -0.34
N ASP A 213 17.26 -11.70 0.30
CA ASP A 213 17.29 -10.35 -0.29
C ASP A 213 18.11 -10.30 -1.58
N SER A 214 19.17 -11.13 -1.68
CA SER A 214 20.05 -11.21 -2.85
C SER A 214 19.42 -11.92 -4.05
N GLU A 215 18.40 -12.74 -3.83
CA GLU A 215 17.73 -13.56 -4.85
C GLU A 215 16.22 -13.27 -4.87
N PHE A 216 15.84 -12.07 -4.41
CA PHE A 216 14.45 -11.73 -4.09
C PHE A 216 13.51 -11.99 -5.27
N GLU A 217 13.88 -11.58 -6.48
CA GLU A 217 13.02 -11.72 -7.67
C GLU A 217 12.63 -13.18 -7.92
N THR A 218 13.60 -14.09 -7.93
CA THR A 218 13.37 -15.51 -8.20
C THR A 218 12.77 -16.24 -7.02
N ASP A 219 13.17 -15.93 -5.79
CA ASP A 219 12.58 -16.52 -4.58
C ASP A 219 11.12 -16.09 -4.40
N CYS A 220 10.82 -14.82 -4.67
CA CYS A 220 9.47 -14.25 -4.65
C CYS A 220 8.58 -14.95 -5.69
N ARG A 221 9.07 -15.13 -6.93
CA ARG A 221 8.36 -15.90 -7.97
C ARG A 221 7.99 -17.30 -7.50
N LYS A 222 8.95 -18.05 -6.93
CA LYS A 222 8.71 -19.41 -6.43
C LYS A 222 7.68 -19.41 -5.30
N PHE A 223 7.81 -18.47 -4.37
CA PHE A 223 6.87 -18.30 -3.26
C PHE A 223 5.44 -18.00 -3.75
N LEU A 224 5.27 -17.05 -4.68
CA LEU A 224 3.95 -16.65 -5.18
C LEU A 224 3.31 -17.74 -6.03
N ASN A 225 4.06 -18.42 -6.90
CA ASN A 225 3.56 -19.56 -7.66
C ASN A 225 3.06 -20.68 -6.71
N MET A 226 3.81 -20.96 -5.63
CA MET A 226 3.41 -21.90 -4.60
C MET A 226 2.13 -21.44 -3.89
N VAL A 227 2.08 -20.20 -3.39
CA VAL A 227 0.91 -19.64 -2.67
C VAL A 227 -0.35 -19.65 -3.53
N ASN A 228 -0.25 -19.18 -4.78
CA ASN A 228 -1.38 -19.13 -5.70
C ASN A 228 -1.79 -20.55 -6.11
N GLY A 229 -0.82 -21.46 -6.31
CA GLY A 229 -1.08 -22.87 -6.60
C GLY A 229 -1.87 -23.59 -5.51
N MET A 230 -1.54 -23.33 -4.24
CA MET A 230 -2.23 -23.94 -3.09
C MET A 230 -3.70 -23.54 -2.95
N GLN A 231 -4.11 -22.42 -3.56
CA GLN A 231 -5.50 -21.95 -3.54
C GLN A 231 -6.40 -22.71 -4.53
N GLY A 232 -5.84 -23.56 -5.39
CA GLY A 232 -6.60 -24.36 -6.35
C GLY A 232 -7.44 -23.50 -7.29
N ASP A 233 -8.70 -23.87 -7.50
CA ASP A 233 -9.61 -23.14 -8.39
C ASP A 233 -10.09 -21.81 -7.81
N GLY A 234 -9.87 -21.57 -6.51
CA GLY A 234 -10.19 -20.31 -5.84
C GLY A 234 -9.14 -19.21 -6.05
N ARG A 235 -8.01 -19.52 -6.71
CA ARG A 235 -6.92 -18.55 -6.91
C ARG A 235 -7.35 -17.42 -7.86
N SER A 236 -6.80 -16.24 -7.64
CA SER A 236 -7.05 -15.04 -8.46
C SER A 236 -5.92 -14.71 -9.44
N VAL A 237 -4.80 -15.43 -9.35
CA VAL A 237 -3.65 -15.32 -10.26
C VAL A 237 -3.26 -16.72 -10.72
N TYR A 238 -3.23 -16.93 -12.02
CA TYR A 238 -2.82 -18.18 -12.64
C TYR A 238 -1.52 -17.98 -13.40
N SER A 239 -0.47 -18.68 -12.99
CA SER A 239 0.86 -18.57 -13.60
C SER A 239 1.19 -19.85 -14.37
N TYR A 240 1.48 -19.71 -15.67
CA TYR A 240 1.80 -20.84 -16.54
C TYR A 240 3.15 -20.67 -17.23
N PRO A 241 3.92 -21.76 -17.42
CA PRO A 241 5.13 -21.71 -18.22
C PRO A 241 4.75 -21.58 -19.70
N CYS A 242 5.29 -20.54 -20.32
CA CYS A 242 5.17 -20.29 -21.75
C CYS A 242 6.34 -20.95 -22.48
N LEU A 243 6.05 -21.57 -23.64
CA LEU A 243 7.10 -22.11 -24.50
C LEU A 243 7.74 -20.98 -25.32
N GLU A 244 6.90 -20.17 -25.97
CA GLU A 244 7.33 -19.08 -26.84
C GLU A 244 6.29 -17.96 -26.82
N ALA A 245 6.75 -16.70 -26.82
CA ALA A 245 5.90 -15.53 -26.96
C ALA A 245 6.39 -14.69 -28.13
N PHE A 246 5.46 -14.06 -28.86
CA PHE A 246 5.75 -13.24 -30.02
C PHE A 246 5.01 -11.91 -29.95
N LEU A 247 5.69 -10.84 -30.34
CA LEU A 247 5.08 -9.56 -30.68
C LEU A 247 5.20 -9.37 -32.20
N ASP A 248 4.07 -9.54 -32.89
CA ASP A 248 4.03 -9.73 -34.34
C ASP A 248 4.99 -10.85 -34.78
N ASN A 249 6.06 -10.51 -35.50
CA ASN A 249 7.06 -11.46 -35.99
C ASN A 249 8.32 -11.53 -35.12
N HIS A 250 8.35 -10.83 -33.98
CA HIS A 250 9.51 -10.77 -33.10
C HIS A 250 9.31 -11.69 -31.89
N GLN A 251 10.18 -12.68 -31.74
CA GLN A 251 10.17 -13.55 -30.57
C GLN A 251 10.62 -12.77 -29.34
N LEU A 252 9.82 -12.84 -28.27
CA LEU A 252 10.15 -12.32 -26.95
C LEU A 252 10.81 -13.44 -26.15
N LEU A 253 11.94 -13.13 -25.51
CA LEU A 253 12.73 -14.15 -24.81
C LEU A 253 12.48 -14.13 -23.31
N MET A 254 12.62 -15.30 -22.69
CA MET A 254 12.69 -15.44 -21.25
C MET A 254 13.83 -14.55 -20.69
N PRO A 255 13.62 -13.86 -19.56
CA PRO A 255 14.69 -13.16 -18.86
C PRO A 255 15.87 -14.09 -18.54
N GLN A 256 17.09 -13.60 -18.73
CA GLN A 256 18.31 -14.36 -18.44
C GLN A 256 18.61 -14.33 -16.93
N ASP A 257 18.06 -15.31 -16.21
CA ASP A 257 18.34 -15.55 -14.80
C ASP A 257 18.41 -17.07 -14.57
N GLU A 258 19.53 -17.56 -14.02
CA GLU A 258 19.78 -19.00 -13.81
C GLU A 258 18.81 -19.63 -12.81
N ASN A 259 18.23 -18.83 -11.92
CA ASN A 259 17.30 -19.28 -10.90
C ASN A 259 15.83 -19.22 -11.35
N LEU A 260 15.56 -18.68 -12.55
CA LEU A 260 14.23 -18.59 -13.14
C LEU A 260 13.87 -19.89 -13.87
N GLU A 261 12.87 -20.60 -13.35
CA GLU A 261 12.54 -21.97 -13.78
C GLU A 261 11.80 -22.06 -15.12
N ALA A 262 11.12 -20.99 -15.55
CA ALA A 262 10.36 -20.96 -16.79
C ALA A 262 10.07 -19.52 -17.23
N PHE A 263 9.65 -19.37 -18.49
CA PHE A 263 9.08 -18.13 -19.00
C PHE A 263 7.64 -17.98 -18.52
N TRP A 264 7.43 -17.34 -17.38
CA TRP A 264 6.11 -17.26 -16.75
C TRP A 264 5.19 -16.23 -17.42
N VAL A 265 3.93 -16.64 -17.64
CA VAL A 265 2.81 -15.77 -18.01
C VAL A 265 1.75 -15.82 -16.92
N ASP A 266 1.38 -14.65 -16.43
CA ASP A 266 0.48 -14.45 -15.30
C ASP A 266 -0.89 -13.94 -15.79
N PHE A 267 -1.94 -14.70 -15.52
CA PHE A 267 -3.32 -14.32 -15.78
C PHE A 267 -3.95 -13.78 -14.49
N ASN A 268 -4.20 -12.47 -14.46
CA ASN A 268 -4.59 -11.71 -13.28
C ASN A 268 -6.10 -11.47 -13.30
N LEU A 269 -6.87 -12.29 -12.59
CA LEU A 269 -8.34 -12.18 -12.60
C LEU A 269 -8.85 -10.94 -11.86
N GLY A 270 -8.10 -10.43 -10.89
CA GLY A 270 -8.48 -9.23 -10.14
C GLY A 270 -8.40 -7.95 -10.97
N THR A 271 -7.35 -7.81 -11.78
CA THR A 271 -7.15 -6.64 -12.66
C THR A 271 -7.62 -6.86 -14.08
N GLN A 272 -8.04 -8.08 -14.44
CA GLN A 272 -8.44 -8.49 -15.78
C GLN A 272 -7.32 -8.24 -16.80
N SER A 273 -6.11 -8.68 -16.47
CA SER A 273 -4.91 -8.46 -17.26
C SER A 273 -4.10 -9.75 -17.45
N ILE A 274 -3.19 -9.73 -18.43
CA ILE A 274 -2.15 -10.73 -18.61
C ILE A 274 -0.81 -10.00 -18.53
N SER A 275 0.09 -10.45 -17.66
CA SER A 275 1.43 -9.89 -17.50
C SER A 275 2.51 -10.97 -17.65
N PHE A 276 3.67 -10.56 -18.15
CA PHE A 276 4.87 -11.40 -18.21
C PHE A 276 6.11 -10.52 -18.39
N TYR A 277 7.25 -11.01 -17.92
CA TYR A 277 8.54 -10.33 -18.06
C TYR A 277 9.34 -10.98 -19.18
N PHE A 278 9.95 -10.17 -20.04
CA PHE A 278 10.72 -10.65 -21.18
C PHE A 278 12.02 -9.85 -21.34
N SER A 279 12.95 -10.42 -22.09
CA SER A 279 14.15 -9.74 -22.59
C SER A 279 14.11 -9.64 -24.10
N PHE A 280 14.72 -8.59 -24.64
CA PHE A 280 14.96 -8.48 -26.07
C PHE A 280 16.23 -9.25 -26.46
N LEU A 281 16.27 -9.75 -27.69
CA LEU A 281 17.52 -10.14 -28.32
C LEU A 281 18.49 -8.95 -28.27
N LYS A 282 19.69 -9.16 -27.73
CA LYS A 282 20.80 -8.25 -28.02
C LYS A 282 21.14 -8.46 -29.50
N GLU A 283 20.78 -7.52 -30.36
CA GLU A 283 21.31 -7.49 -31.72
C GLU A 283 22.83 -7.28 -31.64
N GLY A 284 23.60 -8.28 -32.10
CA GLY A 284 25.05 -8.19 -32.30
C GLY A 284 25.93 -8.70 -31.17
N GLN A 285 26.26 -10.00 -31.22
CA GLN A 285 27.61 -10.51 -30.94
C GLN A 285 28.17 -11.13 -32.22
#